data_AF-A0A5C7MYS1-F1
#
_entry.id   AF-A0A5C7MYS1-F1
#
_cell.length_a   1.000
_cell.length_b   1.000
_cell.length_c   1.000
_cell.angle_alpha   90.00
_cell.angle_beta   90.00
_cell.angle_gamma   90.00
#
_symmetry.space_group_name_H-M   'P 1'
#
loop_
_entity.id
_entity.type
_entity.pdbx_description
1 polymer ?
#
loop_
_entity_poly.entity_id
_entity_poly.type
_entity_poly.pdbx_seq_one_letter_code
_entity_poly.pdbx_strand_id
1 'polypeptide(L)'
;MSDDWPIFAPPDQDQLARRADDLRHRAALVRRYGWDEYRSRWSTGEVLGVALVLDDQAELWRRFATTESTLSSWAFTLWGIAGGEADVAAGLPATLAWFDALRDQTTGPQPSR
;
A
#
# COMPACT_ATOMS: atom_id res chain seq x y z
N MET A 1 4.11 -14.43 28.96
CA MET A 1 3.58 -13.10 28.58
C MET A 1 2.73 -13.35 27.35
N SER A 2 1.42 -13.15 27.42
CA SER A 2 0.58 -13.34 26.22
C SER A 2 0.78 -12.15 25.30
N ASP A 3 1.25 -12.41 24.09
CA ASP A 3 1.38 -11.46 22.98
C ASP A 3 0.01 -11.03 22.38
N ASP A 4 -1.07 -11.13 23.16
CA ASP A 4 -2.42 -10.68 22.78
C ASP A 4 -2.56 -9.15 22.95
N TRP A 5 -1.55 -8.40 22.51
CA TRP A 5 -1.69 -6.95 22.44
C TRP A 5 -2.48 -6.60 21.17
N PRO A 6 -3.67 -5.97 21.29
CA PRO A 6 -4.57 -5.75 20.15
C PRO A 6 -3.98 -4.86 19.04
N ILE A 7 -2.84 -4.20 19.27
CA ILE A 7 -2.12 -3.41 18.26
C ILE A 7 -1.38 -4.28 17.22
N PHE A 8 -1.12 -5.55 17.54
CA PHE A 8 -0.45 -6.50 16.63
C PHE A 8 -1.41 -7.43 15.93
N ALA A 9 -2.71 -7.35 16.26
CA ALA A 9 -3.74 -8.07 15.56
C ALA A 9 -3.80 -7.60 14.09
N PRO A 10 -4.01 -8.52 13.14
CA PRO A 10 -4.22 -8.13 11.75
C PRO A 10 -5.42 -7.17 11.64
N PRO A 11 -5.36 -6.19 10.71
CA PRO A 11 -6.49 -5.31 10.47
C PRO A 11 -7.72 -6.10 10.02
N ASP A 12 -8.90 -5.65 10.43
CA ASP A 12 -10.15 -6.20 9.92
C ASP A 12 -10.42 -5.75 8.47
N GLN A 13 -11.48 -6.31 7.87
CA GLN A 13 -11.86 -6.02 6.50
C GLN A 13 -12.21 -4.54 6.27
N ASP A 14 -12.82 -3.87 7.25
CA ASP A 14 -13.17 -2.44 7.14
C ASP A 14 -11.94 -1.54 7.19
N GLN A 15 -10.93 -1.93 7.96
CA GLN A 15 -9.62 -1.27 7.99
C GLN A 15 -8.89 -1.45 6.66
N LEU A 16 -8.92 -2.65 6.08
CA LEU A 16 -8.35 -2.93 4.76
C LEU A 16 -9.05 -2.14 3.65
N ALA A 17 -10.38 -2.10 3.66
CA ALA A 17 -11.18 -1.35 2.68
C ALA A 17 -10.90 0.16 2.75
N ARG A 18 -10.86 0.74 3.95
CA ARG A 18 -10.51 2.17 4.14
C ARG A 18 -9.11 2.50 3.64
N ARG A 19 -8.15 1.60 3.87
CA ARG A 19 -6.77 1.77 3.40
C ARG A 19 -6.68 1.69 1.88
N ALA A 20 -7.43 0.78 1.26
CA ALA A 20 -7.55 0.70 -0.19
C ALA A 20 -8.12 2.00 -0.79
N ASP A 21 -9.19 2.54 -0.20
CA ASP A 21 -9.82 3.78 -0.66
C ASP A 21 -8.90 5.00 -0.51
N ASP A 22 -8.18 5.11 0.60
CA ASP A 22 -7.19 6.18 0.81
C ASP A 22 -6.06 6.12 -0.24
N LEU A 23 -5.49 4.94 -0.50
CA LEU A 23 -4.46 4.79 -1.53
C LEU A 23 -4.97 5.15 -2.93
N ARG A 24 -6.18 4.72 -3.31
CA ARG A 24 -6.79 5.07 -4.60
C ARG A 24 -7.02 6.57 -4.72
N HIS A 25 -7.54 7.20 -3.67
CA HIS A 25 -7.77 8.63 -3.64
C HIS A 25 -6.45 9.41 -3.83
N ARG A 26 -5.41 9.03 -3.10
CA ARG A 26 -4.08 9.63 -3.20
C ARG A 26 -3.41 9.39 -4.55
N ALA A 27 -3.55 8.19 -5.12
CA ALA A 27 -3.10 7.90 -6.48
C ALA A 27 -3.77 8.83 -7.51
N ALA A 28 -5.07 9.10 -7.37
CA ALA A 28 -5.78 10.05 -8.23
C ALA A 28 -5.26 11.49 -8.06
N LEU A 29 -4.95 11.90 -6.82
CA LEU A 29 -4.34 13.20 -6.55
C LEU A 29 -2.97 13.34 -7.21
N VAL A 30 -2.09 12.35 -7.06
CA VAL A 30 -0.75 12.36 -7.68
C VAL A 30 -0.84 12.37 -9.21
N ARG A 31 -1.74 11.58 -9.80
CA ARG A 31 -1.96 11.61 -11.26
C ARG A 31 -2.38 13.00 -11.76
N ARG A 32 -3.14 13.75 -10.94
CA ARG A 32 -3.66 15.08 -11.31
C ARG A 32 -2.68 16.22 -11.06
N TYR A 33 -1.93 16.17 -9.97
CA TYR A 33 -1.14 17.31 -9.48
C TYR A 33 0.36 17.01 -9.35
N GLY A 34 0.78 15.78 -9.61
CA GLY A 34 2.15 15.32 -9.40
C GLY A 34 2.48 15.08 -7.93
N TRP A 35 3.71 14.64 -7.67
CA TRP A 35 4.19 14.27 -6.34
C TRP A 35 4.61 15.44 -5.46
N ASP A 36 5.01 16.57 -6.04
CA ASP A 36 5.72 17.62 -5.30
C ASP A 36 4.90 18.23 -4.17
N GLU A 37 3.57 18.31 -4.33
CA GLU A 37 2.66 18.77 -3.28
C GLU A 37 2.48 17.77 -2.14
N TYR A 38 2.80 16.49 -2.35
CA TYR A 38 2.44 15.42 -1.42
C TYR A 38 3.65 14.77 -0.73
N ARG A 39 4.81 14.78 -1.40
CA ARG A 39 6.02 14.07 -0.95
C ARG A 39 6.46 14.44 0.46
N SER A 40 6.34 15.70 0.86
CA SER A 40 6.72 16.18 2.20
C SER A 40 5.59 16.14 3.23
N ARG A 41 4.35 15.93 2.79
CA ARG A 41 3.14 15.97 3.65
C ARG A 41 2.67 14.59 4.06
N TRP A 42 2.86 13.60 3.21
CA TRP A 42 2.48 12.22 3.47
C TRP A 42 3.60 11.46 4.19
N SER A 43 3.20 10.47 4.98
CA SER A 43 4.14 9.56 5.61
C SER A 43 4.89 8.74 4.55
N THR A 44 6.06 8.21 4.90
CA THR A 44 6.83 7.33 4.01
C THR A 44 5.99 6.15 3.54
N GLY A 45 5.22 5.51 4.43
CA GLY A 45 4.36 4.37 4.06
C GLY A 45 3.28 4.74 3.06
N GLU A 46 2.67 5.91 3.22
CA GLU A 46 1.66 6.42 2.27
C GLU A 46 2.27 6.72 0.89
N VAL A 47 3.43 7.38 0.85
CA VAL A 47 4.14 7.66 -0.42
C VAL A 47 4.49 6.35 -1.13
N LEU A 48 5.08 5.40 -0.40
CA LEU A 48 5.49 4.12 -0.96
C LEU A 48 4.29 3.28 -1.42
N GLY A 49 3.18 3.28 -0.67
CA GLY A 49 1.95 2.58 -1.08
C GLY A 49 1.33 3.18 -2.34
N VAL A 50 1.29 4.51 -2.45
CA VAL A 50 0.77 5.17 -3.66
C VAL A 50 1.70 4.94 -4.86
N ALA A 51 3.03 4.93 -4.65
CA ALA A 51 3.98 4.59 -5.70
C ALA A 51 3.79 3.16 -6.22
N LEU A 52 3.49 2.18 -5.35
CA LEU A 52 3.10 0.83 -5.77
C LEU A 52 1.81 0.81 -6.59
N VAL A 53 0.78 1.56 -6.18
CA VAL A 53 -0.49 1.66 -6.93
C VAL A 53 -0.30 2.31 -8.31
N LEU A 54 0.67 3.22 -8.44
CA LEU A 54 0.97 3.90 -9.70
C LEU A 54 2.03 3.20 -10.55
N ASP A 55 2.63 2.11 -10.05
CA ASP A 55 3.83 1.48 -10.62
C ASP A 55 4.98 2.49 -10.87
N ASP A 56 5.16 3.43 -9.94
CA ASP A 56 6.14 4.51 -10.03
C ASP A 56 7.47 4.11 -9.37
N GLN A 57 8.29 3.37 -10.13
CA GLN A 57 9.61 2.91 -9.68
C GLN A 57 10.56 4.06 -9.32
N ALA A 58 10.41 5.22 -9.98
CA ALA A 58 11.25 6.38 -9.73
C ALA A 58 10.99 6.97 -8.33
N GLU A 59 9.73 7.05 -7.90
CA GLU A 59 9.40 7.52 -6.55
C GLU A 59 9.79 6.51 -5.46
N LEU A 60 9.74 5.20 -5.74
CA LEU A 60 10.30 4.18 -4.84
C LEU A 60 11.82 4.38 -4.63
N TRP A 61 12.58 4.52 -5.71
CA TRP A 61 14.04 4.73 -5.65
C TRP A 61 14.43 6.05 -4.97
N ARG A 62 13.64 7.12 -5.14
CA ARG A 62 13.84 8.39 -4.40
C ARG A 62 13.84 8.21 -2.89
N ARG A 63 13.19 7.16 -2.39
CA ARG A 63 13.12 6.80 -0.96
C ARG A 63 14.03 5.62 -0.60
N PHE A 64 14.96 5.24 -1.48
CA PHE A 64 15.85 4.09 -1.31
C PHE A 64 15.10 2.76 -1.10
N ALA A 65 13.91 2.64 -1.70
CA ALA A 65 13.09 1.44 -1.63
C ALA A 65 13.01 0.74 -3.00
N THR A 66 12.83 -0.58 -2.98
CA THR A 66 12.44 -1.41 -4.13
C THR A 66 11.00 -1.87 -3.98
N THR A 67 10.35 -2.26 -5.10
CA THR A 67 9.03 -2.91 -5.08
C THR A 67 8.96 -4.02 -4.02
N GLU A 68 9.95 -4.90 -3.98
CA GLU A 68 10.02 -6.00 -3.01
C GLU A 68 10.10 -5.53 -1.55
N SER A 69 10.99 -4.58 -1.24
CA SER A 69 11.13 -4.05 0.13
C SER A 69 9.85 -3.32 0.59
N THR A 70 9.18 -2.64 -0.34
CA THR A 70 7.94 -1.93 -0.06
C THR A 70 6.80 -2.91 0.15
N LEU A 71 6.62 -3.89 -0.73
CA LEU A 71 5.62 -4.95 -0.56
C LEU A 71 5.84 -5.73 0.74
N SER A 72 7.10 -6.05 1.09
CA SER A 72 7.43 -6.69 2.37
C SER A 72 6.96 -5.85 3.56
N SER A 73 7.24 -4.55 3.55
CA SER A 73 6.78 -3.64 4.61
C SER A 73 5.24 -3.55 4.67
N TRP A 74 4.59 -3.58 3.51
CA TRP A 74 3.14 -3.56 3.40
C TRP A 74 2.49 -4.88 3.82
N ALA A 75 3.15 -6.03 3.68
CA ALA A 75 2.63 -7.32 4.14
C ALA A 75 2.31 -7.28 5.64
N PHE A 76 3.21 -6.73 6.46
CA PHE A 76 2.97 -6.55 7.90
C PHE A 76 1.85 -5.55 8.19
N THR A 77 1.70 -4.53 7.34
CA THR A 77 0.66 -3.51 7.47
C THR A 77 -0.73 -4.08 7.15
N LEU A 78 -0.81 -5.01 6.20
CA LEU A 78 -2.08 -5.60 5.73
C LEU A 78 -2.46 -6.84 6.52
N TRP A 79 -1.50 -7.64 6.96
CA TRP A 79 -1.75 -8.99 7.50
C TRP A 79 -1.28 -9.16 8.95
N GLY A 80 -0.86 -8.07 9.60
CA GLY A 80 -0.24 -8.13 10.93
C GLY A 80 1.11 -8.85 10.92
N ILE A 81 1.67 -9.12 12.10
CA ILE A 81 3.01 -9.72 12.23
C ILE A 81 3.02 -11.13 11.62
N ALA A 82 2.21 -12.04 12.15
CA ALA A 82 2.22 -13.45 11.73
C ALA A 82 1.82 -13.64 10.25
N GLY A 83 0.81 -12.91 9.79
CA GLY A 83 0.39 -12.95 8.39
C GLY A 83 1.43 -12.33 7.45
N GLY A 84 2.07 -11.24 7.88
CA GLY A 84 3.14 -10.59 7.13
C GLY A 84 4.37 -11.48 6.98
N GLU A 85 4.82 -12.13 8.06
CA GLU A 85 5.93 -13.10 8.01
C GLU A 85 5.62 -14.26 7.06
N ALA A 86 4.41 -14.82 7.15
CA ALA A 86 3.98 -15.92 6.29
C ALA A 86 3.94 -15.51 4.81
N ASP A 87 3.42 -14.32 4.50
CA ASP A 87 3.36 -13.82 3.12
C ASP A 87 4.77 -13.52 2.58
N VAL A 88 5.64 -12.87 3.36
CA VAL A 88 7.06 -12.64 2.99
C VAL A 88 7.77 -13.97 2.72
N ALA A 89 7.64 -14.96 3.62
CA ALA A 89 8.25 -16.27 3.45
C ALA A 89 7.74 -17.01 2.21
N ALA A 90 6.51 -16.74 1.77
CA ALA A 90 5.92 -17.29 0.56
C ALA A 90 6.22 -16.49 -0.71
N GLY A 91 6.97 -15.39 -0.63
CA GLY A 91 7.28 -14.53 -1.77
C GLY A 91 6.23 -13.45 -2.08
N LEU A 92 5.48 -13.01 -1.07
CA LEU A 92 4.49 -11.92 -1.10
C LEU A 92 3.24 -12.11 -1.98
N PRO A 93 2.74 -13.34 -2.23
CA PRO A 93 1.63 -13.53 -3.16
C PRO A 93 0.34 -12.80 -2.76
N ALA A 94 0.02 -12.72 -1.46
CA ALA A 94 -1.20 -12.06 -0.99
C ALA A 94 -1.09 -10.53 -1.10
N THR A 95 0.07 -9.97 -0.71
CA THR A 95 0.31 -8.53 -0.82
C THR A 95 0.35 -8.06 -2.28
N LEU A 96 0.99 -8.84 -3.16
CA LEU A 96 1.00 -8.59 -4.60
C LEU A 96 -0.42 -8.58 -5.16
N ALA A 97 -1.21 -9.63 -4.90
CA ALA A 97 -2.59 -9.72 -5.36
C ALA A 97 -3.46 -8.55 -4.86
N TRP A 98 -3.23 -8.10 -3.63
CA TRP A 98 -3.95 -6.95 -3.08
C TRP A 98 -3.63 -5.65 -3.83
N PHE A 99 -2.35 -5.36 -4.08
CA PHE A 99 -1.96 -4.18 -4.86
C PHE A 99 -2.40 -4.28 -6.32
N ASP A 100 -2.31 -5.44 -6.96
CA ASP A 100 -2.79 -5.66 -8.32
C ASP A 100 -4.28 -5.33 -8.45
N ALA A 101 -5.09 -5.82 -7.51
CA ALA A 101 -6.51 -5.48 -7.46
C ALA A 101 -6.75 -3.97 -7.33
N LEU A 102 -5.91 -3.23 -6.59
CA LEU A 102 -6.01 -1.76 -6.53
C LEU A 102 -5.70 -1.11 -7.88
N ARG A 103 -4.61 -1.54 -8.53
CA ARG A 103 -4.16 -0.97 -9.83
C ARG A 103 -5.25 -1.12 -10.89
N ASP A 104 -5.87 -2.30 -10.98
CA ASP A 104 -6.96 -2.58 -11.90
C ASP A 104 -8.15 -1.62 -11.70
N GLN A 105 -8.49 -1.35 -10.44
CA GLN A 105 -9.57 -0.43 -10.09
C GLN A 105 -9.24 1.04 -10.37
N THR A 106 -7.96 1.44 -10.30
CA THR A 106 -7.55 2.81 -10.71
C THR A 106 -7.51 3.02 -12.22
N THR A 107 -7.53 1.94 -13.01
CA THR A 107 -7.45 2.00 -14.48
C THR A 107 -8.84 1.95 -15.12
N GLY A 108 -9.88 1.66 -14.32
CA GLY A 108 -11.28 1.70 -14.77
C GLY A 108 -11.71 3.12 -15.20
N PRO A 109 -12.61 3.23 -16.20
CA PRO A 109 -13.13 4.53 -16.64
C PRO A 109 -13.83 5.24 -15.47
N GLN A 110 -13.37 6.46 -15.17
CA GLN A 110 -13.99 7.34 -14.18
C GLN A 110 -15.44 7.61 -14.60
N PRO A 111 -16.47 7.23 -13.82
CA PRO A 111 -17.84 7.60 -14.14
C PRO A 111 -17.96 9.13 -14.05
N SER A 112 -18.36 9.74 -15.16
CA SER A 112 -18.69 11.17 -15.22
C SER A 112 -19.86 11.44 -14.28
N ARG A 113 -19.69 12.38 -13.35
CA ARG A 113 -20.79 12.92 -12.54
C ARG A 113 -21.44 14.10 -13.25
#